data_AF-A0AAU9X4A4-F1
#
_entry.id   AF-A0AAU9X4A4-F1
#
_cell.length_a   1.000
_cell.length_b   1.000
_cell.length_c   1.000
_cell.angle_alpha   90.00
_cell.angle_beta   90.00
_cell.angle_gamma   90.00
#
_symmetry.space_group_name_H-M   'P 1'
#
loop_
_entity.id
_entity.type
_entity.pdbx_description
1 polymer ?
#
loop_
_entity_poly.entity_id
_entity_poly.type
_entity_poly.pdbx_seq_one_letter_code
_entity_poly.pdbx_strand_id
1 'polypeptide(L)'
;MSDDIPLRTQQLCTEDENYRIRVFSYARPATNGGTGSRRQLVLFITRALEDSWWLDILQKQLDQGMVNARSVYTDSFRWRKSEGTKLLVQLIMGDFRVDKKVDRRKIEEMKLAENFVFTMPNSDASYMTVEATLMNESRDIIFQTGEMDLELSTFQDETRPAVENEHEGNQPIEMEA
;
A
#
# COMPACT_ATOMS: atom_id res chain seq x y z
N MET A 1 -31.70 -36.82 30.78
CA MET A 1 -30.93 -35.62 31.18
C MET A 1 -30.45 -34.98 29.89
N SER A 2 -30.80 -33.71 29.68
CA SER A 2 -30.56 -32.97 28.43
C SER A 2 -29.16 -32.39 28.47
N ASP A 3 -28.29 -32.83 27.56
CA ASP A 3 -27.03 -32.13 27.26
C ASP A 3 -27.28 -31.16 26.11
N ASP A 4 -28.06 -30.11 26.39
CA ASP A 4 -28.12 -28.91 25.55
C ASP A 4 -26.83 -28.12 25.77
N ILE A 5 -25.75 -28.55 25.12
CA ILE A 5 -24.59 -27.68 24.90
C ILE A 5 -24.99 -26.79 23.71
N PRO A 6 -25.25 -25.49 23.89
CA PRO A 6 -25.43 -24.63 22.73
C PRO A 6 -24.10 -24.62 22.00
N LEU A 7 -24.08 -25.26 20.83
CA LEU A 7 -23.11 -25.02 19.78
C LEU A 7 -23.11 -23.49 19.57
N ARG A 8 -22.20 -22.78 20.24
CA ARG A 8 -21.89 -21.38 19.96
C ARG A 8 -21.41 -21.36 18.53
N THR A 9 -22.37 -21.20 17.63
CA THR A 9 -22.25 -20.56 16.33
C THR A 9 -20.90 -20.79 15.68
N GLN A 10 -20.75 -21.95 15.05
CA GLN A 10 -20.07 -21.99 13.76
C GLN A 10 -20.90 -21.12 12.80
N GLN A 11 -20.81 -19.81 12.97
CA GLN A 11 -21.40 -18.86 12.05
C GLN A 11 -20.62 -19.06 10.75
N LEU A 12 -21.29 -19.67 9.77
CA LEU A 12 -20.74 -19.89 8.43
C LEU A 12 -20.19 -18.55 7.93
N CYS A 13 -18.87 -18.52 7.80
CA CYS A 13 -18.14 -17.39 7.27
C CYS A 13 -18.65 -17.11 5.85
N THR A 14 -19.15 -15.91 5.59
CA THR A 14 -19.41 -15.50 4.20
C THR A 14 -18.08 -15.10 3.57
N GLU A 15 -17.84 -15.49 2.32
CA GLU A 15 -16.61 -15.14 1.59
C GLU A 15 -16.34 -13.62 1.58
N ASP A 16 -17.41 -12.82 1.71
CA ASP A 16 -17.43 -11.35 1.84
C ASP A 16 -16.67 -10.78 3.05
N GLU A 17 -16.22 -11.62 3.99
CA GLU A 17 -15.49 -11.20 5.19
C GLU A 17 -13.98 -11.47 5.11
N ASN A 18 -13.49 -12.00 3.99
CA ASN A 18 -12.06 -12.23 3.78
C ASN A 18 -11.45 -11.06 2.98
N TYR A 19 -10.39 -10.49 3.53
CA TYR A 19 -9.66 -9.36 2.97
C TYR A 19 -8.20 -9.73 2.76
N ARG A 20 -7.53 -9.00 1.87
CA ARG A 20 -6.10 -9.13 1.62
C ARG A 20 -5.41 -7.80 1.89
N ILE A 21 -4.31 -7.86 2.64
CA ILE A 21 -3.40 -6.75 2.85
C ILE A 21 -2.17 -6.93 1.95
N ARG A 22 -1.74 -5.86 1.29
CA ARG A 22 -0.50 -5.84 0.50
C ARG A 22 0.26 -4.57 0.80
N VAL A 23 1.56 -4.67 1.04
CA VAL A 23 2.43 -3.56 1.38
C VAL A 23 3.53 -3.45 0.34
N PHE A 24 3.74 -2.24 -0.16
CA PHE A 24 4.78 -1.91 -1.12
C PHE A 24 5.60 -0.74 -0.64
N SER A 25 6.90 -0.79 -0.87
CA SER A 25 7.82 0.34 -0.70
C SER A 25 8.14 0.95 -2.05
N TYR A 26 8.20 2.29 -2.16
CA TYR A 26 8.65 2.95 -3.39
C TYR A 26 9.32 4.31 -3.12
N ALA A 27 10.19 4.72 -4.04
CA ALA A 27 10.76 6.05 -4.05
C ALA A 27 9.91 6.97 -4.92
N ARG A 28 9.39 8.04 -4.32
CA ARG A 28 8.73 9.11 -5.09
C ARG A 28 9.77 10.17 -5.49
N PRO A 29 9.94 10.46 -6.79
CA PRO A 29 10.77 11.58 -7.21
C PRO A 29 10.23 12.90 -6.65
N ALA A 30 11.13 13.85 -6.37
CA ALA A 30 10.71 15.20 -6.01
C ALA A 30 9.99 15.87 -7.20
N THR A 31 8.72 16.21 -7.04
CA THR A 31 8.04 17.12 -7.97
C THR A 31 8.47 18.55 -7.67
N ASN A 32 8.88 19.29 -8.70
CA ASN A 32 9.16 20.74 -8.70
C ASN A 32 10.39 21.18 -7.87
N GLY A 33 11.59 20.78 -8.28
CA GLY A 33 12.85 21.41 -7.82
C GLY A 33 13.23 21.17 -6.35
N GLY A 34 12.51 20.29 -5.65
CA GLY A 34 12.90 19.83 -4.32
C GLY A 34 14.10 18.89 -4.39
N THR A 35 15.05 19.05 -3.49
CA THR A 35 16.18 18.13 -3.33
C THR A 35 15.73 16.88 -2.55
N GLY A 36 15.71 15.72 -3.22
CA GLY A 36 15.61 14.40 -2.59
C GLY A 36 14.35 13.58 -2.93
N SER A 37 14.53 12.27 -3.14
CA SER A 37 13.44 11.30 -3.27
C SER A 37 12.75 11.08 -1.92
N ARG A 38 11.40 11.07 -1.90
CA ARG A 38 10.64 10.72 -0.70
C ARG A 38 10.45 9.22 -0.64
N ARG A 39 10.90 8.59 0.43
CA ARG A 39 10.68 7.17 0.69
C ARG A 39 9.26 6.97 1.21
N GLN A 40 8.47 6.16 0.52
CA GLN A 40 7.06 5.95 0.85
C GLN A 40 6.74 4.47 0.96
N LEU A 41 5.83 4.15 1.89
CA LEU A 41 5.23 2.83 2.05
C LEU A 41 3.75 2.95 1.71
N VAL A 42 3.25 2.09 0.82
CA VAL A 42 1.82 2.00 0.50
C VAL A 42 1.29 0.69 1.02
N LEU A 43 0.23 0.77 1.80
CA LEU A 43 -0.54 -0.39 2.21
C LEU A 43 -1.88 -0.38 1.49
N PHE A 44 -2.22 -1.51 0.90
CA PHE A 44 -3.44 -1.76 0.15
C PHE A 44 -4.27 -2.78 0.91
N ILE A 45 -5.58 -2.56 0.96
CA ILE A 45 -6.54 -3.51 1.50
C ILE A 45 -7.63 -3.72 0.45
N THR A 46 -7.85 -4.97 0.05
CA THR A 46 -8.86 -5.37 -0.93
C THR A 46 -9.67 -6.55 -0.41
N ARG A 47 -10.80 -6.89 -1.05
CA ARG A 47 -11.44 -8.19 -0.75
C ARG A 47 -10.58 -9.32 -1.31
N ALA A 48 -10.64 -10.49 -0.67
CA ALA A 48 -9.79 -11.63 -1.04
C ALA A 48 -10.14 -12.24 -2.41
N LEU A 49 -11.41 -12.17 -2.83
CA LEU A 49 -11.88 -12.68 -4.12
C LEU A 49 -11.60 -11.76 -5.31
N GLU A 50 -11.14 -10.54 -5.06
CA GLU A 50 -10.77 -9.58 -6.10
C GLU A 50 -9.36 -9.89 -6.60
N ASP A 51 -9.22 -11.00 -7.31
CA ASP A 51 -7.93 -11.50 -7.78
C ASP A 51 -7.58 -10.98 -9.19
N SER A 52 -6.29 -10.63 -9.35
CA SER A 52 -5.54 -10.34 -10.58
C SER A 52 -5.71 -8.96 -11.25
N TRP A 53 -6.86 -8.61 -11.81
CA TRP A 53 -6.92 -7.43 -12.72
C TRP A 53 -6.69 -6.09 -12.00
N TRP A 54 -7.15 -5.97 -10.74
CA TRP A 54 -6.91 -4.77 -9.94
C TRP A 54 -5.44 -4.65 -9.53
N LEU A 55 -4.78 -5.78 -9.29
CA LEU A 55 -3.35 -5.82 -9.01
C LEU A 55 -2.55 -5.42 -10.24
N ASP A 56 -2.99 -5.80 -11.44
CA ASP A 56 -2.38 -5.33 -12.69
C ASP A 56 -2.55 -3.82 -12.87
N ILE A 57 -3.69 -3.24 -12.44
CA ILE A 57 -3.90 -1.79 -12.47
C ILE A 57 -3.03 -1.09 -11.43
N LEU A 58 -2.95 -1.63 -10.22
CA LEU A 58 -2.09 -1.09 -9.18
C LEU A 58 -0.62 -1.17 -9.56
N GLN A 59 -0.19 -2.30 -10.11
CA GLN A 59 1.15 -2.49 -10.65
C GLN A 59 1.40 -1.51 -11.79
N LYS A 60 0.46 -1.33 -12.73
CA LYS A 60 0.59 -0.31 -13.78
C LYS A 60 0.66 1.12 -13.24
N GLN A 61 -0.09 1.45 -12.18
CA GLN A 61 -0.02 2.77 -11.55
C GLN A 61 1.30 2.98 -10.78
N LEU A 62 1.80 1.92 -10.12
CA LEU A 62 3.14 1.90 -9.55
C LEU A 62 4.17 2.11 -10.66
N ASP A 63 4.10 1.35 -11.76
CA ASP A 63 5.04 1.41 -12.88
C ASP A 63 5.02 2.76 -13.63
N GLN A 64 3.86 3.45 -13.68
CA GLN A 64 3.70 4.73 -14.39
C GLN A 64 4.12 5.96 -13.59
N GLY A 65 4.33 5.87 -12.27
CA GLY A 65 4.63 7.04 -11.44
C GLY A 65 5.48 6.81 -10.19
N MET A 66 5.81 5.56 -9.86
CA MET A 66 6.57 5.15 -8.68
C MET A 66 7.81 4.38 -9.12
N VAL A 67 8.98 4.99 -8.94
CA VAL A 67 10.26 4.34 -9.26
C VAL A 67 10.61 3.37 -8.12
N ASN A 68 11.09 2.19 -8.48
CA ASN A 68 11.55 1.15 -7.54
C ASN A 68 10.48 0.65 -6.55
N ALA A 69 9.24 0.50 -7.02
CA ALA A 69 8.21 -0.18 -6.23
C ALA A 69 8.61 -1.64 -5.95
N ARG A 70 8.68 -2.04 -4.68
CA ARG A 70 8.91 -3.42 -4.25
C ARG A 70 7.81 -3.90 -3.33
N SER A 71 7.38 -5.14 -3.52
CA SER A 71 6.48 -5.81 -2.57
C SER A 71 7.24 -6.16 -1.30
N VAL A 72 6.68 -5.78 -0.17
CA VAL A 72 7.27 -5.97 1.17
C VAL A 72 6.54 -7.08 1.90
N TYR A 73 5.22 -7.06 1.85
CA TYR A 73 4.38 -7.96 2.63
C TYR A 73 3.05 -8.20 1.94
N THR A 74 2.53 -9.41 2.06
CA THR A 74 1.17 -9.76 1.64
C THR A 74 0.62 -10.81 2.58
N ASP A 75 -0.62 -10.63 3.02
CA ASP A 75 -1.32 -11.62 3.83
C ASP A 75 -2.83 -11.46 3.67
N SER A 76 -3.59 -12.42 4.19
CA SER A 76 -5.04 -12.40 4.23
C SER A 76 -5.52 -12.34 5.66
N PHE A 77 -6.58 -11.58 5.90
CA PHE A 77 -7.18 -11.46 7.21
C PHE A 77 -8.70 -11.46 7.12
N ARG A 78 -9.34 -11.77 8.23
CA ARG A 78 -10.79 -11.77 8.34
C ARG A 78 -11.27 -10.52 9.04
N TRP A 79 -12.26 -9.85 8.47
CA TRP A 79 -12.91 -8.70 9.08
C TRP A 79 -14.42 -8.84 9.00
N ARG A 80 -15.03 -9.25 10.11
CA ARG A 80 -16.45 -9.59 10.22
C ARG A 80 -17.32 -8.36 10.24
N LYS A 81 -18.56 -8.46 9.75
CA LYS A 81 -19.52 -7.35 9.81
C LYS A 81 -19.76 -6.83 11.23
N SER A 82 -19.72 -7.73 12.21
CA SER A 82 -19.83 -7.42 13.64
C SER A 82 -18.64 -6.62 14.21
N GLU A 83 -17.49 -6.64 13.54
CA GLU A 83 -16.25 -5.96 13.98
C GLU A 83 -16.19 -4.50 13.49
N GLY A 84 -17.35 -3.89 13.23
CA GLY A 84 -17.48 -2.47 12.86
C GLY A 84 -17.35 -2.20 11.37
N THR A 85 -17.45 -0.91 11.00
CA THR A 85 -17.41 -0.47 9.59
C THR A 85 -16.20 0.37 9.27
N LYS A 86 -15.36 0.73 10.24
CA LYS A 86 -14.04 1.33 9.96
C LYS A 86 -12.90 0.47 10.44
N LEU A 87 -11.81 0.60 9.72
CA LEU A 87 -10.53 0.03 10.04
C LEU A 87 -9.54 1.15 10.33
N LEU A 88 -8.85 1.04 11.46
CA LEU A 88 -7.73 1.90 11.83
C LEU A 88 -6.44 1.15 11.53
N VAL A 89 -5.62 1.72 10.66
CA VAL A 89 -4.31 1.20 10.29
C VAL A 89 -3.28 1.99 11.09
N GLN A 90 -2.61 1.31 11.99
CA GLN A 90 -1.50 1.83 12.75
C GLN A 90 -0.21 1.26 12.20
N LEU A 91 0.76 2.13 11.94
CA LEU A 91 2.08 1.73 11.48
C LEU A 91 3.15 2.23 12.46
N ILE A 92 4.00 1.31 12.88
CA ILE A 92 5.06 1.54 13.89
C ILE A 92 6.40 1.25 13.23
N MET A 93 7.35 2.19 13.35
CA MET A 93 8.69 2.14 12.78
C MET A 93 9.67 2.73 13.81
N GLY A 94 10.23 1.89 14.68
CA GLY A 94 11.01 2.37 15.83
C GLY A 94 10.16 3.26 16.75
N ASP A 95 10.58 4.51 16.94
CA ASP A 95 9.88 5.56 17.69
C ASP A 95 8.82 6.31 16.86
N PHE A 96 8.79 6.09 15.53
CA PHE A 96 7.80 6.69 14.66
C PHE A 96 6.49 5.88 14.66
N ARG A 97 5.37 6.58 14.86
CA ARG A 97 4.02 6.00 14.83
C ARG A 97 3.09 6.86 14.00
N VAL A 98 2.33 6.23 13.12
CA VAL A 98 1.35 6.92 12.27
C VAL A 98 0.08 6.11 12.15
N ASP A 99 -1.06 6.80 12.27
CA ASP A 99 -2.38 6.20 12.20
C ASP A 99 -3.15 6.72 11.00
N LYS A 100 -3.85 5.82 10.32
CA LYS A 100 -4.81 6.15 9.26
C LYS A 100 -6.11 5.37 9.45
N LYS A 101 -7.16 5.83 8.79
CA LYS A 101 -8.50 5.24 8.91
C LYS A 101 -9.18 5.12 7.55
N VAL A 102 -9.88 4.02 7.35
CA VAL A 102 -10.72 3.74 6.17
C VAL A 102 -12.09 3.26 6.63
N ASP A 103 -13.10 3.52 5.80
CA ASP A 103 -14.42 2.90 5.93
C ASP A 103 -14.49 1.65 5.03
N ARG A 104 -15.03 0.55 5.57
CA ARG A 104 -15.26 -0.71 4.87
C ARG A 104 -15.91 -0.46 3.52
N ARG A 105 -16.94 0.39 3.49
CA ARG A 105 -17.71 0.67 2.28
C ARG A 105 -16.82 1.16 1.14
N LYS A 106 -15.73 1.87 1.43
CA LYS A 106 -14.80 2.35 0.39
C LYS A 106 -13.96 1.23 -0.20
N ILE A 107 -13.56 0.25 0.62
CA ILE A 107 -12.89 -0.97 0.16
C ILE A 107 -13.87 -1.80 -0.68
N GLU A 108 -15.10 -1.98 -0.20
CA GLU A 108 -16.13 -2.79 -0.86
C GLU A 108 -16.66 -2.20 -2.17
N GLU A 109 -16.82 -0.89 -2.24
CA GLU A 109 -17.26 -0.22 -3.48
C GLU A 109 -16.13 -0.08 -4.50
N MET A 110 -14.90 -0.50 -4.15
CA MET A 110 -13.69 -0.42 -4.99
C MET A 110 -13.45 0.97 -5.59
N LYS A 111 -14.02 2.01 -4.96
CA LYS A 111 -14.10 3.36 -5.56
C LYS A 111 -12.75 4.03 -5.69
N LEU A 112 -11.79 3.58 -4.89
CA LEU A 112 -10.36 3.70 -5.09
C LEU A 112 -9.76 2.52 -4.32
N ALA A 113 -8.65 1.96 -4.80
CA ALA A 113 -7.73 1.33 -3.86
C ALA A 113 -7.42 2.40 -2.82
N GLU A 114 -7.95 2.28 -1.62
CA GLU A 114 -7.57 3.18 -0.55
C GLU A 114 -6.15 2.82 -0.16
N ASN A 115 -5.23 3.56 -0.77
CA ASN A 115 -3.80 3.42 -0.59
C ASN A 115 -3.44 4.17 0.68
N PHE A 116 -3.06 3.43 1.71
CA PHE A 116 -2.47 4.04 2.89
C PHE A 116 -1.02 4.40 2.58
N VAL A 117 -0.80 5.62 2.08
CA VAL A 117 0.54 6.13 1.81
C VAL A 117 1.16 6.71 3.08
N PHE A 118 2.20 6.07 3.59
CA PHE A 118 2.99 6.54 4.71
C PHE A 118 4.33 7.08 4.20
N THR A 119 4.71 8.27 4.64
CA THR A 119 6.05 8.80 4.39
C THR A 119 6.96 8.29 5.48
N MET A 120 8.04 7.61 5.10
CA MET A 120 8.98 7.08 6.08
C MET A 120 9.90 8.18 6.62
N PRO A 121 10.35 8.07 7.88
CA PRO A 121 11.38 8.95 8.40
C PRO A 121 12.68 8.78 7.62
N ASN A 122 13.48 9.86 7.55
CA ASN A 122 14.83 9.76 7.02
C ASN A 122 15.67 8.92 7.98
N SER A 123 16.37 7.93 7.43
CA SER A 123 17.26 7.05 8.19
C SER A 123 18.46 6.70 7.33
N ASP A 124 19.64 6.72 7.95
CA ASP A 124 20.92 6.29 7.38
C ASP A 124 21.10 4.77 7.49
N ALA A 125 20.17 4.07 8.15
CA ALA A 125 20.19 2.61 8.23
C ALA A 125 19.99 1.98 6.86
N SER A 126 20.56 0.79 6.67
CA SER A 126 20.35 -0.01 5.45
C SER A 126 19.02 -0.77 5.47
N TYR A 127 18.45 -1.00 6.65
CA TYR A 127 17.19 -1.67 6.86
C TYR A 127 16.36 -0.97 7.93
N MET A 128 15.04 -1.14 7.89
CA MET A 128 14.13 -0.67 8.92
C MET A 128 13.00 -1.68 9.14
N THR A 129 12.72 -1.99 10.39
CA THR A 129 11.61 -2.89 10.74
C THR A 129 10.33 -2.10 10.91
N VAL A 130 9.25 -2.62 10.33
CA VAL A 130 7.93 -2.00 10.35
C VAL A 130 6.88 -3.00 10.80
N GLU A 131 5.97 -2.56 11.66
CA GLU A 131 4.79 -3.31 12.05
C GLU A 131 3.52 -2.54 11.66
N ALA A 132 2.53 -3.24 11.14
CA ALA A 132 1.21 -2.70 10.87
C ALA A 132 0.16 -3.43 11.70
N THR A 133 -0.62 -2.68 12.46
CA THR A 133 -1.76 -3.19 13.24
C THR A 133 -3.05 -2.64 12.65
N LEU A 134 -3.99 -3.52 12.33
CA LEU A 134 -5.33 -3.19 11.87
C LEU A 134 -6.31 -3.38 13.05
N MET A 135 -7.02 -2.32 13.40
CA MET A 135 -7.97 -2.31 14.51
C MET A 135 -9.36 -1.87 14.07
N ASN A 136 -10.39 -2.33 14.77
CA ASN A 136 -11.75 -1.81 14.61
C ASN A 136 -11.93 -0.46 15.32
N GLU A 137 -13.13 0.12 15.20
CA GLU A 137 -13.50 1.39 15.84
C GLU A 137 -13.37 1.40 17.38
N SER A 138 -13.53 0.23 18.01
CA SER A 138 -13.35 0.01 19.45
C SER A 138 -11.88 -0.17 19.84
N ARG A 139 -10.97 -0.15 18.87
CA ARG A 139 -9.53 -0.46 19.01
C ARG A 139 -9.22 -1.93 19.32
N ASP A 140 -10.15 -2.83 19.08
CA ASP A 140 -9.84 -4.26 19.09
C ASP A 140 -9.00 -4.60 17.87
N ILE A 141 -7.95 -5.39 18.07
CA ILE A 141 -7.05 -5.82 17.00
C ILE A 141 -7.80 -6.84 16.13
N ILE A 142 -7.94 -6.52 14.85
CA ILE A 142 -8.45 -7.42 13.82
C ILE A 142 -7.30 -8.23 13.22
N PHE A 143 -6.16 -7.56 13.00
CA PHE A 143 -5.00 -8.16 12.38
C PHE A 143 -3.73 -7.40 12.78
N GLN A 144 -2.61 -8.10 12.88
CA GLN A 144 -1.31 -7.50 13.12
C GLN A 144 -0.31 -8.23 12.22
N THR A 145 0.46 -7.46 11.47
CA THR A 145 1.60 -8.02 10.74
C THR A 145 2.66 -8.43 11.75
N GLY A 146 3.46 -9.45 11.42
CA GLY A 146 4.77 -9.57 12.04
C GLY A 146 5.66 -8.38 11.69
N GLU A 147 6.90 -8.43 12.16
CA GLU A 147 7.97 -7.53 11.74
C GLU A 147 8.19 -7.65 10.22
N MET A 148 8.08 -6.52 9.52
CA MET A 148 8.37 -6.40 8.09
C MET A 148 9.70 -5.69 7.90
N ASP A 149 10.70 -6.37 7.35
CA ASP A 149 12.00 -5.77 7.07
C ASP A 149 11.99 -5.00 5.74
N LEU A 150 12.19 -3.68 5.83
CA LEU A 150 12.33 -2.79 4.68
C LEU A 150 13.78 -2.56 4.35
N GLU A 151 14.22 -3.01 3.17
CA GLU A 151 15.52 -2.68 2.63
C GLU A 151 15.52 -1.23 2.13
N LEU A 152 16.32 -0.36 2.76
CA LEU A 152 16.36 1.08 2.45
C LEU A 152 17.28 1.43 1.26
N SER A 153 18.10 0.48 0.80
CA SER A 153 18.88 0.58 -0.45
C SER A 153 17.97 0.73 -1.68
N THR A 154 16.73 0.25 -1.58
CA THR A 154 15.73 0.23 -2.66
C THR A 154 15.27 1.62 -3.09
N PHE A 155 15.52 2.63 -2.25
CA PHE A 155 15.21 4.03 -2.52
C PHE A 155 16.39 4.83 -3.09
N GLN A 156 17.53 4.20 -3.34
CA GLN A 156 18.68 4.86 -3.99
C GLN A 156 18.40 5.02 -5.48
N ASP A 157 18.72 6.21 -6.01
CA ASP A 157 18.52 6.60 -7.40
C ASP A 157 19.19 5.59 -8.34
N GLU A 158 18.40 4.81 -9.09
CA GLU A 158 18.85 4.46 -10.43
C GLU A 158 18.88 5.76 -11.21
N THR A 159 20.07 6.32 -11.35
CA THR A 159 20.37 7.40 -12.30
C THR A 159 20.08 6.80 -13.68
N ARG A 160 18.82 6.87 -14.14
CA ARG A 160 18.53 6.60 -15.54
C ARG A 160 19.35 7.63 -16.33
N PRO A 161 20.30 7.20 -17.18
CA PRO A 161 21.02 8.15 -18.01
C PRO A 161 19.99 8.94 -18.82
N ALA A 162 20.15 10.26 -18.85
CA ALA A 162 19.36 11.10 -19.72
C ALA A 162 19.56 10.59 -21.14
N VAL A 163 18.51 10.04 -21.74
CA VAL A 163 18.49 9.83 -23.18
C VAL A 163 18.35 11.22 -23.77
N GLU A 164 19.48 11.83 -24.15
CA GLU A 164 19.50 12.97 -25.05
C GLU A 164 18.87 12.50 -26.37
N ASN A 165 17.59 12.78 -26.55
CA ASN A 165 17.02 12.78 -27.88
C ASN A 165 17.60 14.02 -28.57
N GLU A 166 18.66 13.82 -29.36
CA GLU A 166 19.15 14.83 -30.29
C GLU A 166 17.97 15.29 -31.14
N HIS A 167 17.53 16.53 -30.90
CA HIS A 167 16.51 17.16 -31.72
C HIS A 167 17.19 17.56 -33.02
N GLU A 168 17.08 16.70 -34.04
CA GLU A 168 17.51 17.00 -35.40
C GLU A 168 16.80 18.29 -35.84
N GLY A 169 17.58 19.36 -35.98
CA GLY A 169 17.07 20.70 -36.22
C GLY A 169 16.23 20.76 -37.48
N ASN A 170 15.03 21.33 -37.36
CA ASN A 170 14.19 21.72 -38.50
C ASN A 170 15.03 22.51 -39.51
N GLN A 171 15.18 21.98 -40.72
CA GLN A 171 15.71 22.74 -41.84
C GLN A 171 14.76 23.90 -42.18
N PRO A 172 15.27 25.11 -42.48
CA PRO A 172 14.43 26.23 -42.86
C PRO A 172 13.82 26.00 -44.24
N ILE A 173 12.49 26.11 -44.33
CA ILE A 173 11.76 26.18 -45.60
C ILE A 173 12.02 27.55 -46.21
N GLU A 174 12.71 27.60 -47.35
CA GLU A 174 12.83 28.79 -48.18
C GLU A 174 11.43 29.16 -48.72
N MET A 175 10.97 30.37 -48.41
CA MET A 175 9.83 30.98 -49.11
C MET A 175 10.41 31.87 -50.21
N GLU A 176 10.26 31.44 -51.47
CA GLU A 176 10.46 32.33 -52.62
C GLU A 176 9.34 33.38 -52.69
N ALA A 177 9.73 34.61 -53.03
CA ALA A 177 8.89 35.80 -53.16
C ALA A 177 8.38 35.99 -54.59
#